data_AF-B5G470-F1
#
_entry.id   AF-B5G470-F1
#
_cell.length_a   1.000
_cell.length_b   1.000
_cell.length_c   1.000
_cell.angle_alpha   90.00
_cell.angle_beta   90.00
_cell.angle_gamma   90.00
#
_symmetry.space_group_name_H-M   'P 1'
#
loop_
_entity.id
_entity.type
_entity.pdbx_description
1 polymer ?
#
loop_
_entity_poly.entity_id
_entity_poly.type
_entity_poly.pdbx_seq_one_letter_code
_entity_poly.pdbx_strand_id
1 'polypeptide(L)'
;MSGPGLVAGDVVVDALPYFDQGYEAPGVREAAAALVEEETRRYRPTKNYLSYLPAHDYSAFETEIMRNEFERLAARQPLELLSMKRYELPAPSSGQKNDITAWQECVNNSMAQLEHQAVRIENLELMSQHGCNAWKVYNE
;
A
#
# COMPACT_ATOMS: atom_id res chain seq x y z
N MET A 1 -45.61 18.29 21.03
CA MET A 1 -44.48 18.27 20.06
C MET A 1 -45.11 18.40 18.68
N SER A 2 -45.18 19.62 18.14
CA SER A 2 -45.79 19.84 16.83
C SER A 2 -44.85 19.28 15.76
N GLY A 3 -45.30 18.30 14.98
CA GLY A 3 -44.57 17.80 13.83
C GLY A 3 -44.35 18.90 12.78
N PRO A 4 -43.40 18.73 11.84
CA PRO A 4 -43.17 19.71 10.79
C PRO A 4 -44.48 19.92 10.02
N GLY A 5 -44.93 21.16 9.94
CA GLY A 5 -46.17 21.54 9.26
C GLY A 5 -46.07 21.17 7.79
N LEU A 6 -46.96 20.30 7.32
CA LEU A 6 -47.02 19.89 5.93
C LEU A 6 -47.35 21.08 5.04
N VAL A 7 -46.49 21.38 4.06
CA VAL A 7 -46.72 22.45 3.08
C VAL A 7 -47.55 21.86 1.93
N ALA A 8 -48.52 22.62 1.41
CA ALA A 8 -49.36 22.18 0.30
C ALA A 8 -48.49 21.93 -0.95
N GLY A 9 -48.21 20.66 -1.23
CA GLY A 9 -47.30 20.21 -2.29
C GLY A 9 -46.40 19.03 -1.90
N ASP A 10 -46.26 18.73 -0.60
CA ASP A 10 -45.51 17.56 -0.14
C ASP A 10 -46.32 16.28 -0.36
N VAL A 11 -45.79 15.39 -1.20
CA VAL A 11 -46.33 14.04 -1.38
C VAL A 11 -46.04 13.23 -0.12
N VAL A 12 -47.06 12.99 0.70
CA VAL A 12 -46.94 12.10 1.85
C VAL A 12 -46.85 10.67 1.33
N VAL A 13 -45.66 10.07 1.44
CA VAL A 13 -45.46 8.66 1.14
C VAL A 13 -45.85 7.85 2.37
N ASP A 14 -46.88 7.03 2.24
CA ASP A 14 -47.32 6.11 3.30
C ASP A 14 -46.63 4.75 3.12
N ALA A 15 -45.82 4.39 4.11
CA ALA A 15 -45.17 3.09 4.24
C ALA A 15 -44.77 2.95 5.71
N LEU A 16 -45.54 2.19 6.49
CA LEU A 16 -45.40 2.15 7.96
C LEU A 16 -44.82 0.80 8.38
N PRO A 17 -43.49 0.70 8.60
CA PRO A 17 -42.84 -0.58 8.88
C PRO A 17 -43.33 -1.25 10.17
N TYR A 18 -43.88 -0.48 11.12
CA TYR A 18 -44.42 -0.99 12.37
C TYR A 18 -45.84 -1.58 12.25
N PHE A 19 -46.57 -1.23 11.18
CA PHE A 19 -47.94 -1.68 10.95
C PHE A 19 -47.98 -2.77 9.88
N ASP A 20 -47.22 -2.59 8.80
CA ASP A 20 -47.06 -3.59 7.76
C ASP A 20 -46.17 -4.73 8.28
N GLN A 21 -46.75 -5.86 8.66
CA GLN A 21 -45.99 -7.01 9.20
C GLN A 21 -45.60 -8.04 8.12
N GLY A 22 -46.15 -7.91 6.91
CA GLY A 22 -46.00 -8.88 5.83
C GLY A 22 -44.74 -8.72 4.96
N TYR A 23 -43.94 -7.67 5.15
CA TYR A 23 -42.80 -7.39 4.29
C TYR A 23 -41.60 -8.32 4.53
N GLU A 24 -41.53 -8.99 5.70
CA GLU A 24 -40.53 -10.02 6.02
C GLU A 24 -40.91 -11.41 5.48
N ALA A 25 -42.06 -11.54 4.81
CA ALA A 25 -42.45 -12.82 4.23
C ALA A 25 -41.46 -13.24 3.13
N PRO A 26 -41.10 -14.55 3.03
CA PRO A 26 -40.14 -15.02 2.04
C PRO A 26 -40.57 -14.65 0.61
N GLY A 27 -39.65 -14.09 -0.18
CA GLY A 27 -39.89 -13.74 -1.58
C GLY A 27 -40.40 -12.32 -1.82
N VAL A 28 -40.87 -11.59 -0.79
CA VAL A 28 -41.43 -10.25 -0.95
C VAL A 28 -40.33 -9.22 -1.27
N ARG A 29 -39.19 -9.32 -0.59
CA ARG A 29 -38.04 -8.42 -0.85
C ARG A 29 -37.44 -8.66 -2.23
N GLU A 30 -37.35 -9.92 -2.65
CA GLU A 30 -36.87 -10.32 -3.97
C GLU A 30 -37.80 -9.83 -5.07
N ALA A 31 -39.12 -9.98 -4.89
CA ALA A 31 -40.11 -9.46 -5.83
C ALA A 31 -40.04 -7.93 -5.93
N ALA A 32 -39.92 -7.22 -4.81
CA ALA A 32 -39.77 -5.76 -4.80
C ALA A 32 -38.47 -5.31 -5.50
N ALA A 33 -37.35 -5.99 -5.24
CA ALA A 33 -36.08 -5.70 -5.89
C ALA A 33 -36.16 -5.93 -7.42
N ALA A 34 -36.82 -6.99 -7.87
CA ALA A 34 -37.00 -7.26 -9.30
C ALA A 34 -37.82 -6.17 -10.01
N LEU A 35 -38.87 -5.65 -9.35
CA LEU A 35 -39.65 -4.53 -9.89
C LEU A 35 -38.82 -3.23 -9.95
N VAL A 36 -37.99 -2.96 -8.94
CA VAL A 36 -37.07 -1.82 -8.95
C VAL A 36 -36.02 -1.97 -10.06
N GLU A 37 -35.49 -3.17 -10.27
CA GLU A 37 -34.53 -3.45 -11.34
C GLU A 37 -35.16 -3.24 -12.73
N GLU A 38 -36.38 -3.70 -12.95
CA GLU A 38 -37.09 -3.51 -14.22
C GLU A 38 -37.27 -2.02 -14.55
N GLU A 39 -37.66 -1.21 -13.56
CA GLU A 39 -37.86 0.23 -13.73
C GLU A 39 -36.54 1.00 -13.87
N THR A 40 -35.49 0.63 -13.12
CA THR A 40 -34.15 1.22 -13.29
C THR A 40 -33.49 0.85 -14.62
N ARG A 41 -33.86 -0.28 -15.23
CA ARG A 41 -33.46 -0.63 -16.60
C ARG A 41 -34.12 0.26 -17.65
N ARG A 42 -35.39 0.64 -17.42
CA ARG A 42 -36.17 1.52 -18.31
C ARG A 42 -35.74 2.99 -18.17
N TYR A 43 -35.49 3.43 -16.94
CA TYR A 43 -35.11 4.81 -16.63
C TYR A 43 -33.71 4.85 -16.03
N ARG A 44 -32.71 5.24 -16.83
CA ARG A 44 -31.37 5.52 -16.29
C ARG A 44 -31.45 6.77 -15.40
N PRO A 45 -30.96 6.72 -14.15
CA PRO A 45 -30.91 7.90 -13.29
C PRO A 45 -30.21 9.07 -13.98
N THR A 46 -30.92 10.17 -14.17
CA THR A 46 -30.40 11.36 -14.88
C THR A 46 -29.70 12.34 -13.94
N LYS A 47 -30.03 12.33 -12.65
CA LYS A 47 -29.38 13.15 -11.64
C LYS A 47 -28.41 12.30 -10.83
N ASN A 48 -27.16 12.75 -10.77
CA ASN A 48 -26.20 12.20 -9.83
C ASN A 48 -26.67 12.57 -8.40
N TYR A 49 -27.14 11.58 -7.65
CA TYR A 49 -27.61 11.78 -6.27
C TYR A 49 -26.48 12.18 -5.32
N LEU A 50 -25.21 12.06 -5.75
CA LEU A 50 -24.03 12.52 -5.01
C LEU A 50 -23.58 13.93 -5.42
N SER A 51 -24.33 14.63 -6.28
CA SER A 51 -23.95 15.97 -6.77
C SER A 51 -23.87 17.06 -5.70
N TYR A 52 -24.51 16.85 -4.55
CA TYR A 52 -24.39 17.74 -3.40
C TYR A 52 -23.07 17.57 -2.62
N LEU A 53 -22.34 16.47 -2.87
CA LEU A 53 -21.05 16.22 -2.27
C LEU A 53 -19.95 16.84 -3.13
N PRO A 54 -18.91 17.44 -2.51
CA PRO A 54 -17.73 17.86 -3.26
C PRO A 54 -17.06 16.67 -3.94
N ALA A 55 -16.34 16.94 -5.03
CA ALA A 55 -15.47 15.94 -5.65
C ALA A 55 -14.46 15.46 -4.60
N HIS A 56 -14.32 14.14 -4.46
CA HIS A 56 -13.41 13.56 -3.49
C HIS A 56 -11.98 13.71 -3.99
N ASP A 57 -11.11 14.25 -3.14
CA ASP A 57 -9.68 14.29 -3.41
C ASP A 57 -9.03 12.99 -2.94
N TYR A 58 -8.69 12.12 -3.88
CA TYR A 58 -8.04 10.84 -3.60
C TYR A 58 -6.54 10.98 -3.34
N SER A 59 -5.93 12.11 -3.66
CA SER A 59 -4.50 12.38 -3.43
C SER A 59 -4.27 13.28 -2.22
N ALA A 60 -5.30 13.63 -1.45
CA ALA A 60 -5.21 14.49 -0.26
C ALA A 60 -4.16 14.02 0.78
N PHE A 61 -3.89 12.71 0.84
CA PHE A 61 -2.90 12.10 1.74
C PHE A 61 -1.75 11.44 0.99
N GLU A 62 -1.64 11.66 -0.32
CA GLU A 62 -0.58 11.10 -1.13
C GLU A 62 0.73 11.85 -0.86
N THR A 63 1.71 11.12 -0.33
CA THR A 63 3.07 11.65 -0.17
C THR A 63 3.86 11.46 -1.45
N GLU A 64 4.95 12.21 -1.60
CA GLU A 64 5.86 12.06 -2.75
C GLU A 64 6.42 10.65 -2.88
N ILE A 65 6.69 9.97 -1.76
CA ILE A 65 7.14 8.58 -1.76
C ILE A 65 6.05 7.66 -2.30
N MET A 66 4.81 7.85 -1.88
CA MET A 66 3.68 7.04 -2.36
C MET A 66 3.43 7.23 -3.86
N ARG A 67 3.46 8.49 -4.33
CA ARG A 67 3.32 8.81 -5.75
C ARG A 67 4.37 8.10 -6.60
N ASN A 68 5.64 8.17 -6.19
CA ASN A 68 6.73 7.49 -6.90
C ASN A 68 6.53 5.96 -6.92
N GLU A 69 6.04 5.37 -5.83
CA GLU A 69 5.73 3.93 -5.76
C GLU A 69 4.53 3.55 -6.64
N PHE A 70 3.49 4.38 -6.70
CA PHE A 70 2.36 4.17 -7.60
C PHE A 70 2.76 4.28 -9.07
N GLU A 71 3.61 5.25 -9.43
CA GLU A 71 4.17 5.36 -10.78
C GLU A 71 4.99 4.12 -11.15
N ARG A 72 5.85 3.63 -10.23
CA ARG A 72 6.62 2.38 -10.42
C ARG A 72 5.71 1.18 -10.66
N LEU A 73 4.66 1.02 -9.84
CA LEU A 73 3.69 -0.07 -9.97
C LEU A 73 2.89 0.03 -11.27
N ALA A 74 2.44 1.23 -11.65
CA ALA A 74 1.74 1.47 -12.91
C ALA A 74 2.63 1.13 -14.13
N ALA A 75 3.92 1.46 -14.06
CA ALA A 75 4.93 1.09 -15.04
C ALA A 75 5.34 -0.40 -14.97
N ARG A 76 4.77 -1.18 -14.03
CA ARG A 76 5.11 -2.59 -13.76
C ARG A 76 6.61 -2.81 -13.53
N GLN A 77 7.28 -1.81 -12.97
CA GLN A 77 8.69 -1.91 -12.66
C GLN A 77 8.90 -2.72 -11.38
N PRO A 78 9.73 -3.77 -11.41
CA PRO A 78 10.04 -4.55 -10.22
C PRO A 78 10.74 -3.68 -9.17
N LEU A 79 10.62 -4.07 -7.90
CA LEU A 79 11.32 -3.38 -6.82
C LEU A 79 12.81 -3.65 -6.96
N GLU A 80 13.64 -2.61 -6.85
CA GLU A 80 15.07 -2.80 -6.78
C GLU A 80 15.43 -3.48 -5.45
N LEU A 81 15.99 -4.68 -5.53
CA LEU A 81 16.41 -5.43 -4.36
C LEU A 81 17.77 -4.91 -3.88
N LEU A 82 17.98 -4.98 -2.56
CA LEU A 82 19.27 -4.66 -1.97
C LEU A 82 20.35 -5.59 -2.55
N SER A 83 21.37 -5.01 -3.19
CA SER A 83 22.48 -5.77 -3.76
C SER A 83 23.40 -6.30 -2.66
N MET A 84 23.53 -7.62 -2.57
CA MET A 84 24.50 -8.28 -1.68
C MET A 84 25.91 -8.37 -2.28
N LYS A 85 26.09 -7.95 -3.54
CA LYS A 85 27.38 -8.03 -4.26
C LYS A 85 28.52 -7.30 -3.53
N ARG A 86 28.20 -6.31 -2.70
CA ARG A 86 29.19 -5.58 -1.87
C ARG A 86 29.91 -6.49 -0.89
N TYR A 87 29.27 -7.55 -0.42
CA TYR A 87 29.87 -8.48 0.56
C TYR A 87 30.51 -9.70 -0.10
N GLU A 88 30.43 -9.78 -1.43
CA GLU A 88 30.98 -10.85 -2.24
C GLU A 88 32.14 -10.32 -3.07
N LEU A 89 32.95 -11.22 -3.63
CA LEU A 89 34.02 -10.90 -4.58
C LEU A 89 33.69 -11.50 -5.96
N PRO A 90 32.56 -11.13 -6.59
CA PRO A 90 32.21 -11.68 -7.88
C PRO A 90 33.15 -11.15 -8.96
N ALA A 91 33.58 -12.04 -9.85
CA ALA A 91 34.21 -11.62 -11.11
C ALA A 91 33.16 -10.93 -12.02
N PRO A 92 33.60 -10.13 -13.01
CA PRO A 92 32.69 -9.58 -14.01
C PRO A 92 31.91 -10.70 -14.70
N SER A 93 30.63 -10.44 -15.03
CA SER A 93 29.80 -11.42 -15.71
C SER A 93 30.40 -11.79 -17.07
N SER A 94 30.05 -12.97 -17.62
CA SER A 94 30.62 -13.47 -18.88
C SER A 94 30.52 -12.48 -20.05
N GLY A 95 29.47 -11.65 -20.10
CA GLY A 95 29.29 -10.61 -21.11
C GLY A 95 30.10 -9.32 -20.87
N GLN A 96 30.62 -9.11 -19.66
CA GLN A 96 31.36 -7.91 -19.25
C GLN A 96 32.86 -8.13 -19.17
N LYS A 97 33.38 -9.30 -19.55
CA LYS A 97 34.83 -9.59 -19.44
C LYS A 97 35.71 -8.67 -20.29
N ASN A 98 35.18 -8.08 -21.36
CA ASN A 98 35.89 -7.12 -22.20
C ASN A 98 35.66 -5.67 -21.75
N ASP A 99 34.83 -5.44 -20.74
CA ASP A 99 34.52 -4.12 -20.22
C ASP A 99 35.49 -3.75 -19.09
N ILE A 100 36.33 -2.78 -19.37
CA ILE A 100 37.36 -2.29 -18.43
C ILE A 100 36.70 -1.72 -17.16
N THR A 101 35.53 -1.09 -17.29
CA THR A 101 34.84 -0.46 -16.15
C THR A 101 34.34 -1.53 -15.17
N ALA A 102 33.78 -2.63 -15.67
CA ALA A 102 33.36 -3.76 -14.84
C ALA A 102 34.53 -4.38 -14.06
N TRP A 103 35.72 -4.45 -14.66
CA TRP A 103 36.93 -4.90 -13.95
C TRP A 103 37.38 -3.91 -12.89
N GLN A 104 37.35 -2.61 -13.17
CA GLN A 104 37.68 -1.57 -12.19
C GLN A 104 36.73 -1.63 -10.99
N GLU A 105 35.43 -1.85 -11.22
CA GLU A 105 34.45 -2.04 -10.14
C GLU A 105 34.77 -3.25 -9.25
N CYS A 106 35.08 -4.41 -9.87
CA CYS A 106 35.48 -5.60 -9.12
C CYS A 106 36.75 -5.37 -8.29
N VAL A 107 37.73 -4.66 -8.84
CA VAL A 107 38.98 -4.32 -8.16
C VAL A 107 38.74 -3.36 -7.00
N ASN A 108 37.94 -2.32 -7.19
CA ASN A 108 37.57 -1.37 -6.13
C ASN A 108 36.80 -2.07 -5.00
N ASN A 109 35.84 -2.94 -5.33
CA ASN A 109 35.13 -3.76 -4.35
C ASN A 109 36.09 -4.69 -3.57
N SER A 110 37.08 -5.26 -4.26
CA SER A 110 38.10 -6.12 -3.63
C SER A 110 38.98 -5.34 -2.65
N MET A 111 39.40 -4.13 -3.00
CA MET A 111 40.15 -3.25 -2.11
C MET A 111 39.31 -2.85 -0.88
N ALA A 112 38.06 -2.43 -1.08
CA ALA A 112 37.16 -2.10 0.02
C ALA A 112 36.98 -3.29 0.97
N GLN A 113 36.80 -4.50 0.42
CA GLN A 113 36.63 -5.69 1.22
C GLN A 113 37.89 -6.06 2.01
N LEU A 114 39.09 -5.85 1.45
CA LEU A 114 40.35 -6.07 2.13
C LEU A 114 40.47 -5.16 3.37
N GLU A 115 40.19 -3.87 3.22
CA GLU A 115 40.20 -2.90 4.32
C GLU A 115 39.15 -3.27 5.38
N HIS A 116 37.94 -3.68 4.97
CA HIS A 116 36.93 -4.16 5.89
C HIS A 116 37.37 -5.42 6.65
N GLN A 117 38.11 -6.36 6.03
CA GLN A 117 38.66 -7.51 6.75
C GLN A 117 39.76 -7.10 7.72
N ALA A 118 40.63 -6.14 7.36
CA ALA A 118 41.66 -5.65 8.27
C ALA A 118 41.05 -5.03 9.53
N VAL A 119 40.08 -4.13 9.37
CA VAL A 119 39.33 -3.53 10.49
C VAL A 119 38.58 -4.59 11.29
N ARG A 120 38.00 -5.60 10.62
CA ARG A 120 37.33 -6.70 11.30
C ARG A 120 38.28 -7.49 12.18
N ILE A 121 39.50 -7.78 11.72
CA ILE A 121 40.52 -8.48 12.50
C ILE A 121 40.88 -7.66 13.74
N GLU A 122 41.17 -6.38 13.58
CA GLU A 122 41.48 -5.47 14.71
C GLU A 122 40.34 -5.44 15.74
N ASN A 123 39.09 -5.32 15.28
CA ASN A 123 37.92 -5.35 16.15
C ASN A 123 37.76 -6.70 16.88
N LEU A 124 38.05 -7.82 16.20
CA LEU A 124 37.99 -9.15 16.80
C LEU A 124 39.11 -9.34 17.83
N GLU A 125 40.30 -8.77 17.60
CA GLU A 125 41.39 -8.79 18.57
C GLU A 125 41.02 -8.02 19.83
N LEU A 126 40.44 -6.82 19.70
CA LEU A 126 39.94 -6.03 20.84
C LEU A 126 38.83 -6.77 21.59
N MET A 127 37.88 -7.37 20.87
CA MET A 127 36.80 -8.14 21.45
C MET A 127 37.32 -9.39 22.18
N SER A 128 38.33 -10.07 21.63
CA SER A 128 38.97 -11.22 22.28
C SER A 128 39.63 -10.83 23.61
N GLN A 129 40.29 -9.67 23.66
CA GLN A 129 41.00 -9.19 24.84
C GLN A 129 40.06 -8.70 25.95
N HIS A 130 38.98 -7.98 25.59
CA HIS A 130 38.16 -7.24 26.56
C HIS A 130 36.70 -7.68 26.63
N GLY A 131 36.20 -8.41 25.63
CA GLY A 131 34.78 -8.68 25.45
C GLY A 131 34.14 -9.44 26.61
N CYS A 132 34.79 -10.50 27.10
CA CYS A 132 34.24 -11.29 28.22
C CYS A 132 34.12 -10.47 29.51
N ASN A 133 35.11 -9.61 29.80
CA ASN A 133 35.08 -8.79 31.01
C ASN A 133 34.07 -7.64 30.88
N ALA A 134 34.03 -6.97 29.73
CA ALA A 134 33.02 -5.95 29.44
C ALA A 134 31.59 -6.51 29.56
N TRP A 135 31.36 -7.73 29.05
CA TRP A 135 30.06 -8.40 29.14
C TRP A 135 29.66 -8.78 30.56
N LYS A 136 30.62 -9.19 31.40
CA LYS A 136 30.34 -9.48 32.81
C LYS A 136 29.93 -8.21 33.56
N VAL A 137 30.69 -7.13 33.41
CA VAL A 137 30.40 -5.83 34.04
C VAL A 137 29.04 -5.28 33.59
N TYR A 138 28.67 -5.46 32.32
CA TYR A 138 27.35 -5.04 31.82
C TYR A 138 26.17 -5.81 32.45
N ASN A 139 26.39 -7.06 32.86
CA ASN A 139 25.35 -7.93 33.43
C ASN A 139 25.33 -7.95 34.97
N GLU A 140 26.24 -7.23 35.62
CA GLU A 140 26.19 -6.93 37.06
C GLU A 140 25.28 -5.72 37.31
#